data_AF-A0A139MHQ6-F1
#
_entry.id   AF-A0A139MHQ6-F1
#
_cell.length_a   1.000
_cell.length_b   1.000
_cell.length_c   1.000
_cell.angle_alpha   90.00
_cell.angle_beta   90.00
_cell.angle_gamma   90.00
#
_symmetry.space_group_name_H-M   'P 1'
#
loop_
_entity.id
_entity.type
_entity.pdbx_description
1 polymer ?
#
loop_
_entity_poly.entity_id
_entity_poly.type
_entity_poly.pdbx_seq_one_letter_code
_entity_poly.pdbx_strand_id
1 'polypeptide(L)'
;MNHLISILFEAIAQLEENLDRYKKNYHKSYDNAIGLAEWGIEWRKEQIKEISATLNPQIPEKYASMSRDEILGGIGQCEKTVDRR
;
A
#
# COMPACT_ATOMS: atom_id res chain seq x y z
N MET A 1 -9.21 -7.47 -3.08
CA MET A 1 -8.64 -6.14 -2.74
C MET A 1 -9.81 -5.15 -2.72
N ASN A 2 -9.85 -4.22 -1.76
CA ASN A 2 -10.94 -3.21 -1.69
C ASN A 2 -10.89 -2.31 -2.94
N HIS A 3 -12.04 -2.05 -3.58
CA HIS A 3 -12.13 -1.25 -4.81
C HIS A 3 -11.48 0.15 -4.66
N LEU A 4 -11.63 0.79 -3.50
CA LEU A 4 -11.02 2.09 -3.23
C LEU A 4 -9.49 1.99 -3.17
N ILE A 5 -8.95 0.93 -2.58
CA ILE A 5 -7.50 0.67 -2.56
C ILE A 5 -6.98 0.45 -3.99
N SER A 6 -7.71 -0.27 -4.84
CA SER A 6 -7.33 -0.48 -6.24
C SER A 6 -7.25 0.83 -7.04
N ILE A 7 -8.25 1.72 -6.90
CA ILE A 7 -8.22 3.06 -7.54
C ILE A 7 -7.00 3.87 -7.06
N LEU A 8 -6.67 3.80 -5.77
CA LEU A 8 -5.53 4.54 -5.21
C LEU A 8 -4.20 4.02 -5.77
N PHE A 9 -4.05 2.71 -5.96
CA PHE A 9 -2.86 2.13 -6.61
C PHE A 9 -2.73 2.52 -8.09
N GLU A 10 -3.82 2.48 -8.85
CA GLU A 10 -3.82 2.92 -10.26
C GLU A 10 -3.42 4.40 -10.38
N ALA A 11 -3.93 5.25 -9.48
CA ALA A 11 -3.58 6.66 -9.45
C ALA A 11 -2.11 6.90 -9.05
N ILE A 12 -1.54 6.10 -8.15
CA ILE A 12 -0.10 6.13 -7.84
C ILE A 12 0.72 5.77 -9.07
N ALA A 13 0.39 4.66 -9.75
CA ALA A 13 1.11 4.21 -10.94
C ALA A 13 1.12 5.28 -12.04
N GLN A 14 0.00 5.97 -12.26
CA GLN A 14 -0.09 7.07 -13.23
C GLN A 14 0.82 8.26 -12.85
N LEU A 15 0.90 8.60 -11.56
CA LEU A 15 1.77 9.66 -11.06
C LEU A 15 3.25 9.29 -11.16
N GLU A 16 3.60 8.03 -10.92
CA GLU A 16 4.96 7.50 -11.10
C GLU A 16 5.40 7.57 -12.57
N GLU A 17 4.52 7.21 -13.51
CA GLU A 17 4.78 7.36 -14.95
C GLU A 17 5.00 8.83 -15.34
N ASN A 18 4.19 9.74 -14.78
CA ASN A 18 4.34 11.17 -15.01
C ASN A 18 5.65 11.71 -14.44
N LEU A 19 6.05 11.28 -13.24
CA LEU A 19 7.34 11.64 -12.65
C LEU A 19 8.51 11.17 -13.49
N ASP A 20 8.47 9.93 -13.99
CA ASP A 20 9.50 9.41 -14.88
C ASP A 20 9.59 10.26 -16.16
N ARG A 21 8.45 10.64 -16.75
CA ARG A 21 8.37 11.52 -17.92
C ARG A 21 8.95 12.92 -17.65
N TYR A 22 8.64 13.52 -16.50
CA TYR A 22 9.15 14.84 -16.12
C TYR A 22 10.65 14.79 -15.81
N LYS A 23 11.13 13.73 -15.15
CA LYS A 23 12.55 13.55 -14.84
C LYS A 23 13.39 13.26 -16.09
N LYS A 24 12.85 12.50 -17.06
CA LYS A 24 13.50 12.24 -18.36
C LYS A 24 13.58 13.48 -19.26
N ASN A 25 12.55 14.32 -19.24
CA ASN A 25 12.49 15.56 -20.02
C ASN A 25 12.68 16.79 -19.15
N TYR A 26 13.60 16.71 -18.17
CA TYR A 26 13.70 17.69 -17.11
C TYR A 26 13.88 19.11 -17.65
N HIS A 27 12.99 19.98 -17.19
CA HIS A 27 13.01 21.41 -17.43
C HIS A 27 12.54 22.08 -16.14
N LYS A 28 13.17 23.19 -15.73
CA LYS A 28 12.82 23.88 -14.46
C LYS A 28 11.34 24.24 -14.33
N SER A 29 10.63 24.44 -15.45
CA SER A 29 9.17 24.65 -15.42
C SER A 29 8.37 23.47 -14.88
N TYR A 30 8.97 22.29 -14.79
CA TYR A 30 8.35 21.07 -14.26
C TYR A 30 8.61 20.86 -12.77
N ASP A 31 9.42 21.69 -12.09
CA ASP A 31 9.71 21.51 -10.65
C ASP A 31 8.42 21.46 -9.81
N ASN A 32 7.45 22.34 -10.11
CA ASN A 32 6.14 22.34 -9.45
C ASN A 32 5.33 21.08 -9.77
N ALA A 33 5.38 20.60 -11.02
CA ALA A 33 4.65 19.40 -11.44
C ALA A 33 5.24 18.13 -10.80
N ILE A 34 6.56 18.06 -10.67
CA ILE A 34 7.28 17.00 -9.95
C ILE A 34 6.89 17.02 -8.48
N GLY A 35 6.96 18.18 -7.82
CA GLY A 35 6.60 18.30 -6.40
C GLY A 35 5.14 17.92 -6.13
N LEU A 36 4.20 18.32 -6.99
CA LEU A 36 2.79 17.95 -6.87
C LEU A 36 2.56 16.45 -7.06
N ALA A 37 3.28 15.81 -7.99
CA ALA A 37 3.16 14.38 -8.21
C ALA A 37 3.77 13.56 -7.07
N GLU A 38 4.92 13.97 -6.53
CA GLU A 38 5.54 13.34 -5.35
C GLU A 38 4.65 13.45 -4.12
N TRP A 39 4.11 14.65 -3.84
CA TRP A 39 3.14 14.84 -2.76
C TRP A 39 1.87 13.99 -2.96
N GLY A 40 1.35 13.95 -4.19
CA GLY A 40 0.14 13.19 -4.53
C GLY A 40 0.29 11.67 -4.37
N ILE A 41 1.50 11.14 -4.53
CA ILE A 41 1.82 9.73 -4.26
C ILE A 41 1.83 9.46 -2.76
N GLU A 42 2.56 10.27 -1.98
CA GLU A 42 2.65 10.08 -0.53
C GLU A 42 1.27 10.18 0.14
N TRP A 43 0.47 11.17 -0.25
CA TRP A 43 -0.91 11.30 0.26
C TRP A 43 -1.76 10.05 -0.03
N ARG A 44 -1.66 9.46 -1.24
CA ARG A 44 -2.40 8.23 -1.57
C ARG A 44 -1.91 7.01 -0.80
N LYS A 45 -0.60 6.91 -0.52
CA LYS A 45 -0.06 5.86 0.36
C LYS A 45 -0.61 5.98 1.78
N GLU A 46 -0.73 7.19 2.31
CA GLU A 46 -1.37 7.43 3.61
C GLU A 46 -2.84 7.02 3.60
N GLN A 47 -3.60 7.38 2.56
CA GLN A 47 -4.99 6.95 2.41
C GLN A 47 -5.13 5.42 2.33
N ILE A 48 -4.25 4.73 1.58
CA ILE A 48 -4.24 3.26 1.56
C ILE A 48 -3.98 2.69 2.95
N LYS A 49 -3.05 3.27 3.72
CA LYS A 49 -2.73 2.84 5.10
C LYS A 49 -3.93 3.02 6.03
N GLU A 50 -4.61 4.16 5.98
CA GLU A 50 -5.83 4.45 6.78
C GLU A 50 -6.97 3.49 6.44
N ILE A 51 -7.24 3.28 5.15
CA ILE A 51 -8.27 2.34 4.69
C ILE A 51 -7.90 0.91 5.10
N SER A 52 -6.64 0.52 4.96
CA SER A 52 -6.17 -0.83 5.33
C SER A 52 -6.27 -1.07 6.85
N ALA A 53 -5.96 -0.06 7.66
CA ALA A 53 -6.14 -0.12 9.12
C ALA A 53 -7.62 -0.17 9.53
N THR A 54 -8.50 0.45 8.76
CA THR A 54 -9.96 0.43 9.00
C THR A 54 -10.59 -0.88 8.54
N LEU A 55 -10.07 -1.47 7.46
CA LEU A 55 -10.52 -2.76 6.92
C LEU A 55 -9.97 -3.97 7.70
N ASN A 56 -9.08 -3.76 8.68
CA ASN A 56 -8.73 -4.80 9.63
C ASN A 56 -8.46 -4.20 11.03
N PRO A 57 -9.38 -4.43 11.99
CA PRO A 57 -9.04 -5.45 12.99
C PRO A 57 -10.29 -6.22 13.46
N GLN A 58 -10.58 -7.36 12.84
CA GLN A 58 -11.25 -8.44 13.58
C GLN A 58 -10.29 -9.61 13.63
N ILE A 59 -9.48 -9.57 14.68
CA ILE A 59 -8.78 -10.75 15.15
C ILE A 59 -9.87 -11.82 15.40
N PRO A 60 -9.87 -12.97 14.72
CA PRO A 60 -10.81 -14.06 15.03
C PRO A 60 -10.76 -14.36 16.53
N GLU A 61 -11.90 -14.61 17.20
CA GLU A 61 -11.98 -14.74 18.67
C GLU A 61 -10.88 -15.62 19.30
N LYS A 62 -10.47 -16.69 18.62
CA LYS A 62 -9.37 -17.57 19.05
C LYS A 62 -8.00 -16.91 19.21
N TYR A 63 -7.81 -15.72 18.65
CA TYR A 63 -6.58 -14.94 18.66
C TYR A 63 -6.74 -13.60 19.39
N ALA A 64 -7.95 -13.27 19.87
CA ALA A 64 -8.25 -11.98 20.50
C ALA A 64 -7.48 -11.76 21.82
N SER A 65 -6.99 -12.83 22.43
CA SER A 65 -6.12 -12.80 23.63
C SER A 65 -4.62 -12.79 23.31
N MET A 66 -4.23 -12.85 22.03
CA MET A 66 -2.84 -12.87 21.60
C MET A 66 -2.40 -11.47 21.15
N SER A 67 -1.14 -11.12 21.44
CA SER A 67 -0.57 -9.84 21.04
C SER A 67 -0.36 -9.77 19.51
N ARG A 68 -0.31 -8.54 18.97
CA ARG A 68 -0.10 -8.30 17.53
C ARG A 68 1.15 -9.02 16.99
N ASP A 69 2.22 -9.06 17.79
CA ASP A 69 3.48 -9.69 17.40
C ASP A 69 3.38 -11.22 17.37
N GLU A 70 2.58 -11.82 18.25
CA GLU A 70 2.29 -13.27 18.23
C GLU A 70 1.46 -13.68 17.01
N ILE A 71 0.48 -12.85 16.62
CA ILE A 71 -0.34 -13.10 15.43
C ILE A 71 0.53 -13.03 14.16
N LEU A 72 1.38 -12.02 14.06
CA LEU A 72 2.28 -11.86 12.92
C LEU A 72 3.38 -12.94 12.89
N GLY A 73 3.84 -13.41 14.05
CA GLY A 73 4.80 -14.51 14.17
C GLY A 73 4.24 -15.89 13.77
N GLY A 74 2.95 -16.14 13.97
CA GLY A 74 2.30 -17.41 13.62
C GLY A 74 1.93 -17.56 12.14
N ILE A 75 1.57 -16.45 11.47
CA ILE A 75 1.14 -16.47 10.05
C ILE A 75 2.29 -16.84 9.11
N GLY A 76 3.54 -16.48 9.44
CA GLY A 76 4.73 -16.81 8.66
C GLY A 76 5.11 -18.30 8.60
N GLN A 77 4.44 -19.17 9.37
CA GLN A 77 4.73 -20.62 9.39
C GLN A 77 3.68 -21.46 8.63
N CYS A 78 2.54 -20.90 8.24
CA CYS A 78 1.48 -21.69 7.58
C CYS A 78 1.69 -21.93 6.07
N GLU A 79 2.68 -21.32 5.42
CA GLU A 79 2.94 -21.51 3.99
C GLU A 79 3.89 -22.67 3.64
N LYS A 80 4.34 -23.49 4.60
CA LYS A 80 5.23 -24.66 4.31
C LYS A 80 4.62 -26.05 4.47
N THR A 81 3.30 -26.18 4.58
CA THR A 81 2.69 -27.52 4.68
C THR A 81 1.32 -27.63 4.01
N VAL A 82 1.21 -27.25 2.74
CA VAL A 82 0.17 -27.85 1.90
C VAL A 82 0.69 -28.08 0.48
N ASP A 83 1.45 -29.16 0.28
CA ASP A 83 1.10 -30.07 -0.80
C ASP A 83 1.44 -31.53 -0.43
N ARG A 84 0.37 -32.32 -0.24
CA ARG A 84 0.39 -33.78 -0.24
C ARG A 84 -0.47 -34.18 -1.44
N ARG A 85 0.23 -34.74 -2.44
CA ARG A 85 -0.23 -35.65 -3.52
C ARG A 85 -0.79 -35.02 -4.79
#